data_AF-A0A7L3NSD3-F1
#
_entry.id   AF-A0A7L3NSD3-F1
#
_cell.length_a   1.000
_cell.length_b   1.000
_cell.length_c   1.000
_cell.angle_alpha   90.00
_cell.angle_beta   90.00
_cell.angle_gamma   90.00
#
_symmetry.space_group_name_H-M   'P 1'
#
loop_
_entity.id
_entity.type
_entity.pdbx_description
1 polymer ?
#
loop_
_entity_poly.entity_id
_entity_poly.type
_entity_poly.pdbx_seq_one_letter_code
_entity_poly.pdbx_strand_id
1 'polypeptide(L)'
;MEFTAIDYTIFALLLVLSSAIGLFYALSGDRQRTVQEFLLANRAMGFLPVALSLLATFQSAVAILGVPAEIYRFGTQYWFLGCSYLLGLLIPAHIFIPVFYRLRITSTYEYLELRFNKTVRILGTLLPLPVTGFDLWSAVLTMGLVCTLYTTLGGLKAVIWTD
;
A
#
# COMPACT_ATOMS: atom_id res chain seq x y z
N MET A 1 -29.00 -7.61 -11.02
CA MET A 1 -28.31 -6.32 -11.26
C MET A 1 -27.51 -6.51 -12.53
N GLU A 2 -28.05 -6.08 -13.67
CA GLU A 2 -27.32 -6.15 -14.93
C GLU A 2 -26.42 -4.92 -15.03
N PHE A 3 -25.14 -5.12 -15.32
CA PHE A 3 -24.21 -4.02 -15.56
C PHE A 3 -24.68 -3.24 -16.78
N THR A 4 -25.03 -1.97 -16.58
CA THR A 4 -25.48 -1.11 -17.66
C THR A 4 -24.27 -0.72 -18.52
N ALA A 5 -24.47 -0.40 -19.80
CA ALA A 5 -23.40 0.05 -20.69
C ALA A 5 -22.56 1.20 -20.09
N ILE A 6 -23.19 2.04 -19.25
CA ILE A 6 -22.56 3.13 -18.52
C ILE A 6 -21.51 2.61 -17.51
N ASP A 7 -21.81 1.54 -16.76
CA ASP A 7 -20.87 0.99 -15.77
C ASP A 7 -19.61 0.44 -16.45
N TYR A 8 -19.78 -0.22 -17.59
CA TYR A 8 -18.65 -0.68 -18.41
C TYR A 8 -17.83 0.48 -18.96
N THR A 9 -18.47 1.57 -19.40
CA THR A 9 -17.72 2.76 -19.87
C THR A 9 -16.92 3.43 -18.76
N ILE A 10 -17.48 3.53 -17.55
CA ILE A 10 -16.79 4.11 -16.39
C ILE A 10 -15.61 3.22 -15.99
N PHE A 11 -15.80 1.90 -15.94
CA PHE A 11 -14.76 0.95 -15.60
C PHE A 11 -13.61 0.96 -16.62
N ALA A 12 -13.95 0.95 -17.92
CA ALA A 12 -12.97 1.04 -18.99
C ALA A 12 -12.20 2.37 -18.94
N LEU A 13 -12.90 3.49 -18.72
CA LEU A 13 -12.27 4.80 -18.61
C LEU A 13 -11.32 4.87 -17.41
N LEU A 14 -11.73 4.36 -16.25
CA LEU A 14 -10.91 4.30 -15.05
C LEU A 14 -9.64 3.45 -15.26
N LEU A 15 -9.77 2.28 -15.90
CA LEU A 15 -8.64 1.43 -16.24
C LEU A 15 -7.68 2.11 -17.22
N VAL A 16 -8.21 2.77 -18.26
CA VAL A 16 -7.40 3.48 -19.25
C VAL A 16 -6.68 4.66 -18.59
N LEU A 17 -7.33 5.41 -17.70
CA LEU A 17 -6.71 6.54 -17.00
C LEU A 17 -5.61 6.08 -16.04
N SER A 18 -5.88 5.05 -15.23
CA SER A 18 -4.88 4.44 -14.33
C SER A 18 -3.68 3.88 -15.09
N SER A 19 -3.94 3.13 -16.17
CA SER A 19 -2.90 2.57 -17.04
C SER A 19 -2.12 3.66 -17.79
N ALA A 20 -2.78 4.74 -18.23
CA ALA A 20 -2.14 5.86 -18.91
C ALA A 20 -1.21 6.65 -17.99
N ILE A 21 -1.58 6.88 -16.72
CA ILE A 21 -0.70 7.52 -15.73
C ILE A 21 0.53 6.64 -15.48
N GLY A 22 0.32 5.33 -15.28
CA GLY A 22 1.41 4.36 -15.14
C GLY A 22 2.35 4.34 -16.35
N LEU A 23 1.79 4.29 -17.56
CA LEU A 23 2.55 4.24 -18.82
C LEU A 23 3.25 5.57 -19.13
N PHE A 24 2.66 6.72 -18.79
CA PHE A 24 3.27 8.04 -18.95
C PHE A 24 4.51 8.20 -18.07
N TYR A 25 4.44 7.74 -16.81
CA TYR A 25 5.59 7.71 -15.90
C TYR A 25 6.62 6.63 -16.29
N ALA A 26 6.18 5.50 -16.84
CA ALA A 26 7.06 4.45 -17.37
C ALA A 26 7.88 4.93 -18.58
N LEU A 27 7.23 5.60 -19.53
CA LEU A 27 7.83 6.04 -20.80
C LEU A 27 8.63 7.34 -20.68
N SER A 28 8.27 8.24 -19.75
CA SER A 28 9.06 9.46 -19.46
C SER A 28 10.30 9.19 -18.60
N GLY A 29 10.57 7.91 -18.31
CA GLY A 29 11.56 7.44 -17.34
C GLY A 29 13.02 7.41 -17.84
N ASP A 30 13.59 8.53 -18.28
CA ASP A 30 15.06 8.65 -18.42
C ASP A 30 15.77 8.81 -17.05
N ARG A 31 15.03 8.63 -15.94
CA ARG A 31 15.46 8.95 -14.57
C ARG A 31 15.57 7.76 -13.61
N GLN A 32 15.35 6.51 -14.01
CA GLN A 32 15.39 5.36 -13.09
C GLN A 32 16.56 4.40 -13.33
N ARG A 33 17.80 4.90 -13.34
CA ARG A 33 19.00 4.06 -13.56
C ARG A 33 19.55 3.39 -12.29
N THR A 34 19.12 3.81 -11.10
CA THR A 34 19.63 3.29 -9.82
C THR A 34 18.54 2.64 -8.97
N VAL A 35 18.86 1.48 -8.39
CA VAL A 35 17.98 0.68 -7.52
C VAL A 35 17.38 1.51 -6.37
N GLN A 36 18.13 2.49 -5.84
CA GLN A 36 17.64 3.41 -4.81
C GLN A 36 16.58 4.39 -5.32
N GLU A 37 16.65 4.86 -6.56
CA GLU A 37 15.62 5.73 -7.12
C GLU A 37 14.33 4.96 -7.43
N PHE A 38 14.47 3.69 -7.81
CA PHE A 38 13.35 2.78 -8.07
C PHE A 38 12.63 2.34 -6.78
N LEU A 39 13.38 1.95 -5.74
CA LEU A 39 12.82 1.42 -4.48
C LEU A 39 12.53 2.49 -3.42
N LEU A 40 13.28 3.59 -3.37
CA LEU A 40 13.17 4.60 -2.31
C LEU A 40 12.68 5.96 -2.81
N ALA A 41 12.35 6.08 -4.11
CA ALA A 41 11.97 7.35 -4.73
C ALA A 41 12.94 8.51 -4.41
N ASN A 42 14.23 8.20 -4.25
CA ASN A 42 15.30 9.11 -3.85
C ASN A 42 15.04 9.89 -2.53
N ARG A 43 14.06 9.48 -1.70
CA ARG A 43 13.64 10.17 -0.46
C ARG A 43 13.37 11.68 -0.60
N ALA A 44 13.25 12.17 -1.83
CA ALA A 44 13.11 13.58 -2.19
C ALA A 44 11.66 13.96 -2.53
N MET A 45 10.71 13.02 -2.35
CA MET A 45 9.29 13.30 -2.55
C MET A 45 8.78 14.19 -1.43
N GLY A 46 7.96 15.18 -1.79
CA GLY A 46 7.34 16.07 -0.82
C GLY A 46 6.50 15.31 0.20
N PHE A 47 6.33 15.88 1.39
CA PHE A 47 5.55 15.25 2.46
C PHE A 47 4.08 15.02 2.06
N LEU A 48 3.55 15.87 1.17
CA LEU A 48 2.12 15.92 0.84
C LEU A 48 1.68 14.75 -0.07
N PRO A 49 2.38 14.41 -1.18
CA PRO A 49 2.10 13.20 -1.94
C PRO A 49 2.24 11.91 -1.12
N VAL A 50 3.25 11.84 -0.23
CA VAL A 50 3.47 10.65 0.60
C VAL A 50 2.34 10.48 1.63
N ALA A 51 1.88 11.58 2.25
CA ALA A 51 0.76 11.55 3.17
C ALA A 51 -0.54 11.13 2.48
N LEU A 52 -0.80 11.63 1.27
CA LEU A 52 -2.01 11.26 0.50
C LEU A 52 -2.01 9.78 0.12
N SER A 53 -0.91 9.26 -0.42
CA SER A 53 -0.81 7.82 -0.76
C SER A 53 -0.93 6.93 0.48
N LEU A 54 -0.33 7.33 1.61
CA LEU A 54 -0.52 6.61 2.88
C LEU A 54 -1.99 6.60 3.33
N LEU A 55 -2.70 7.73 3.22
CA LEU A 55 -4.13 7.79 3.54
C LEU A 55 -4.96 6.90 2.60
N ALA A 56 -4.63 6.87 1.31
CA ALA A 56 -5.28 6.02 0.32
C ALA A 56 -5.05 4.53 0.61
N THR A 57 -3.81 4.11 0.90
CA THR A 57 -3.50 2.71 1.24
C THR A 57 -4.07 2.27 2.59
N PHE A 58 -4.29 3.20 3.52
CA PHE A 58 -5.00 2.90 4.76
C PHE A 58 -6.48 2.55 4.54
N GLN A 59 -7.07 2.99 3.42
CA GLN A 59 -8.49 2.79 3.12
C GLN A 59 -8.72 1.41 2.48
N SER A 60 -8.97 0.40 3.30
CA SER A 60 -9.34 -0.94 2.84
C SER A 60 -10.83 -1.04 2.46
N ALA A 61 -11.17 -1.96 1.54
CA ALA A 61 -12.56 -2.32 1.21
C ALA A 61 -13.37 -2.76 2.45
N VAL A 62 -12.69 -3.30 3.46
CA VAL A 62 -13.28 -3.64 4.77
C VAL A 62 -13.80 -2.39 5.49
N ALA A 63 -13.12 -1.25 5.37
CA ALA A 63 -13.60 -0.01 5.98
C ALA A 63 -14.84 0.54 5.25
N ILE A 64 -14.83 0.50 3.91
CA ILE A 64 -15.93 1.05 3.09
C ILE A 64 -17.25 0.29 3.32
N LEU A 65 -17.19 -1.03 3.44
CA LEU A 65 -18.39 -1.86 3.65
C LEU A 65 -18.68 -2.14 5.13
N GLY A 66 -17.63 -2.29 5.95
CA GLY A 66 -17.75 -2.67 7.36
C GLY A 66 -18.17 -1.53 8.27
N VAL A 67 -17.63 -0.32 8.07
CA VAL A 67 -17.93 0.86 8.92
C VAL A 67 -19.41 1.25 8.88
N PRO A 68 -20.07 1.38 7.73
CA PRO A 68 -21.50 1.67 7.72
C PRO A 68 -22.29 0.52 8.36
N ALA A 69 -21.96 -0.75 8.08
CA ALA A 69 -22.63 -1.89 8.71
C ALA A 69 -22.51 -1.89 10.24
N GLU A 70 -21.35 -1.48 10.76
CA GLU A 70 -21.10 -1.35 12.19
C GLU A 70 -21.85 -0.18 12.81
N ILE A 71 -21.87 0.99 12.15
CA ILE A 71 -22.64 2.17 12.59
C ILE A 71 -24.15 1.87 12.56
N TYR A 72 -24.65 1.15 11.54
CA TYR A 72 -26.06 0.76 11.45
C TYR A 72 -26.47 -0.19 12.59
N ARG A 73 -25.55 -1.00 13.12
CA ARG A 73 -25.87 -2.03 14.12
C ARG A 73 -25.55 -1.63 15.55
N PHE A 74 -24.48 -0.87 15.77
CA PHE A 74 -23.98 -0.46 17.10
C PHE A 74 -24.05 1.05 17.34
N GLY A 75 -24.50 1.83 16.36
CA GLY A 75 -24.72 3.27 16.48
C GLY A 75 -23.44 4.10 16.54
N THR A 76 -23.47 5.19 17.30
CA THR A 76 -22.39 6.18 17.39
C THR A 76 -21.14 5.72 18.13
N GLN A 77 -21.11 4.49 18.66
CA GLN A 77 -19.93 3.95 19.37
C GLN A 77 -18.67 3.88 18.49
N TYR A 78 -18.85 3.74 17.17
CA TYR A 78 -17.74 3.75 16.20
C TYR A 78 -16.88 5.02 16.26
N TRP A 79 -17.43 6.15 16.72
CA TRP A 79 -16.67 7.41 16.89
C TRP A 79 -15.48 7.29 17.85
N PHE A 80 -15.57 6.44 18.88
CA PHE A 80 -14.46 6.23 19.81
C PHE A 80 -13.25 5.57 19.11
N LEU A 81 -13.50 4.74 18.10
CA LEU A 81 -12.44 4.09 17.32
C LEU A 81 -11.70 5.13 16.45
N GLY A 82 -12.43 6.09 15.87
CA GLY A 82 -11.82 7.22 15.15
C GLY A 82 -10.90 8.08 16.02
N CYS A 83 -11.34 8.41 17.24
CA CYS A 83 -10.51 9.13 18.21
C CYS A 83 -9.26 8.33 18.63
N SER A 84 -9.39 7.01 18.81
CA SER A 84 -8.25 6.13 19.08
C SER A 84 -7.26 6.08 17.91
N TYR A 85 -7.76 6.09 16.67
CA TYR A 85 -6.94 6.10 15.45
C TYR A 85 -6.04 7.34 15.35
N LEU A 86 -6.56 8.52 15.72
CA LEU A 86 -5.78 9.76 15.76
C LEU A 86 -4.59 9.67 16.73
N LEU A 87 -4.81 9.14 17.93
CA LEU A 87 -3.73 8.92 18.90
C LEU A 87 -2.78 7.81 18.43
N GLY A 88 -3.32 6.76 17.79
CA GLY A 88 -2.58 5.64 17.23
C GLY A 88 -1.67 6.02 16.06
N LEU A 89 -1.94 7.11 15.34
CA LEU A 89 -1.07 7.68 14.30
C LEU A 89 0.02 8.60 14.86
N LEU A 90 -0.24 9.29 15.98
CA LEU A 90 0.73 10.20 16.61
C LEU A 90 1.96 9.45 17.14
N ILE A 91 1.75 8.29 17.76
CA ILE A 91 2.82 7.46 18.33
C ILE A 91 3.83 7.00 17.25
N PRO A 92 3.41 6.34 16.14
CA PRO A 92 4.32 5.95 15.06
C PRO A 92 4.95 7.16 14.37
N ALA A 93 4.22 8.26 14.20
CA ALA A 93 4.76 9.48 13.60
C ALA A 93 5.95 10.05 14.39
N HIS A 94 5.88 10.07 15.72
CA HIS A 94 6.94 10.66 16.55
C HIS A 94 8.03 9.68 17.01
N ILE A 95 7.72 8.40 17.16
CA ILE A 95 8.68 7.42 17.71
C ILE A 95 9.28 6.55 16.61
N PHE A 96 8.45 6.01 15.72
CA PHE A 96 8.89 5.01 14.76
C PHE A 96 9.54 5.65 13.53
N ILE A 97 8.96 6.73 12.98
CA ILE A 97 9.54 7.45 11.83
C ILE A 97 11.00 7.86 12.09
N PRO A 98 11.38 8.53 13.19
CA PRO A 98 12.78 8.94 13.39
C PRO A 98 13.74 7.76 13.56
N VAL A 99 13.28 6.63 14.09
CA VAL A 99 14.08 5.40 14.20
C VAL A 99 14.31 4.80 12.81
N PHE A 100 13.26 4.58 12.03
CA PHE A 100 13.37 4.03 10.67
C PHE A 100 14.20 4.92 9.74
N TYR A 101 14.04 6.25 9.85
CA TYR A 101 14.77 7.18 9.01
C TYR A 101 16.28 7.19 9.30
N ARG A 102 16.67 7.03 10.58
CA ARG A 102 18.08 6.95 11.02
C ARG A 102 18.75 5.64 10.60
N LEU A 103 18.04 4.52 10.65
CA LEU A 103 18.61 3.20 10.31
C LEU A 103 18.78 2.98 8.79
N ARG A 104 18.24 3.86 7.94
CA ARG A 104 18.27 3.77 6.47
C ARG A 104 17.82 2.42 5.87
N ILE A 105 17.07 1.62 6.61
CA ILE A 105 16.58 0.31 6.17
C ILE A 105 15.54 0.44 5.05
N THR A 106 15.53 -0.54 4.16
CA THR A 106 14.70 -0.55 2.95
C THR A 106 13.40 -1.32 3.12
N SER A 107 13.33 -2.17 4.16
CA SER A 107 12.15 -2.95 4.51
C SER A 107 11.93 -2.92 6.03
N THR A 108 10.67 -2.82 6.46
CA THR A 108 10.29 -2.91 7.88
C THR A 108 10.74 -4.24 8.51
N TYR A 109 10.84 -5.32 7.71
CA TYR A 109 11.31 -6.63 8.17
C TYR A 109 12.83 -6.68 8.40
N GLU A 110 13.60 -5.77 7.81
CA GLU A 110 15.04 -5.63 8.05
C GLU A 110 15.31 -5.17 9.50
N TYR A 111 14.38 -4.37 10.07
CA TYR A 111 14.41 -4.01 11.49
C TYR A 111 14.27 -5.23 12.41
N LEU A 112 13.39 -6.18 12.05
CA LEU A 112 13.19 -7.41 12.82
C LEU A 112 14.42 -8.31 12.77
N GLU A 113 15.15 -8.32 11.64
CA GLU A 113 16.42 -9.04 11.54
C GLU A 113 17.50 -8.43 12.44
N LEU A 114 17.63 -7.10 12.45
CA LEU A 114 18.61 -6.40 13.30
C LEU A 114 18.32 -6.54 14.80
N ARG A 115 17.04 -6.67 15.19
CA ARG A 115 16.64 -6.76 16.60
C ARG A 115 16.60 -8.19 17.15
N PHE A 116 16.20 -9.18 16.35
CA PHE A 116 15.92 -10.53 16.85
C PHE A 116 16.76 -11.62 16.18
N ASN A 117 16.57 -11.87 14.87
CA ASN A 117 17.37 -12.79 14.04
C ASN A 117 16.72 -13.01 12.66
N LYS A 118 17.46 -13.59 11.69
CA LYS A 118 16.96 -13.96 10.34
C LYS A 118 15.71 -14.85 10.35
N THR A 119 15.58 -15.75 11.33
CA THR A 119 14.41 -16.65 11.46
C THR A 119 13.11 -15.88 11.69
N VAL A 120 13.16 -14.77 12.44
CA VAL A 120 11.99 -13.91 12.71
C VAL A 120 11.60 -13.11 11.47
N ARG A 121 12.56 -12.74 10.61
CA ARG A 121 12.28 -12.11 9.31
C ARG A 121 11.51 -13.04 8.37
N ILE A 122 11.89 -14.31 8.32
CA ILE A 122 11.19 -15.32 7.49
C ILE A 122 9.81 -15.58 8.06
N LEU A 123 9.67 -15.77 9.37
CA LEU A 123 8.35 -15.93 10.00
C LEU A 123 7.46 -14.71 9.80
N GLY A 124 7.98 -13.50 9.92
CA GLY A 124 7.22 -12.26 9.72
C GLY A 124 6.73 -12.07 8.28
N THR A 125 7.47 -12.56 7.29
CA THR A 125 7.04 -12.57 5.89
C THR A 125 6.07 -13.71 5.59
N LEU A 126 6.14 -14.82 6.32
CA LEU A 126 5.23 -15.97 6.18
C LEU A 126 3.92 -15.83 6.96
N LEU A 127 3.90 -15.03 8.03
CA LEU A 127 2.76 -14.90 8.94
C LEU A 127 1.42 -14.45 8.29
N PRO A 128 1.42 -13.57 7.28
CA PRO A 128 0.18 -13.18 6.59
C PRO A 128 -0.39 -14.28 5.67
N LEU A 129 0.45 -15.22 5.22
CA LEU A 129 0.07 -16.24 4.23
C LEU A 129 -1.10 -17.14 4.66
N PRO A 130 -1.13 -17.71 5.88
CA PRO A 130 -2.22 -18.61 6.29
C PRO A 130 -3.58 -17.92 6.44
N VAL A 131 -3.62 -16.58 6.53
CA VAL A 131 -4.85 -15.81 6.76
C VAL A 131 -5.72 -15.72 5.50
N THR A 132 -5.15 -16.05 4.33
CA THR A 132 -5.85 -15.89 3.04
C THR A 132 -6.67 -17.09 2.58
N GLY A 133 -6.55 -18.27 3.19
CA GLY A 133 -7.39 -19.45 2.88
C GLY A 133 -7.33 -19.96 1.43
N PHE A 134 -6.50 -19.36 0.57
CA PHE A 134 -6.29 -19.73 -0.83
C PHE A 134 -5.12 -20.71 -0.97
N ASP A 135 -5.15 -21.53 -2.02
CA ASP A 135 -4.08 -22.47 -2.34
C ASP A 135 -2.75 -21.73 -2.53
N LEU A 136 -1.72 -22.15 -1.80
CA LEU A 136 -0.44 -21.44 -1.61
C LEU A 136 0.17 -20.98 -2.94
N TRP A 137 0.10 -21.85 -3.95
CA TRP A 137 0.66 -21.60 -5.28
C TRP A 137 -0.13 -20.56 -6.07
N SER A 138 -1.45 -20.55 -5.94
CA SER A 138 -2.33 -19.60 -6.63
C SER A 138 -2.17 -18.18 -6.10
N ALA A 139 -2.07 -18.01 -4.77
CA ALA A 139 -1.86 -16.71 -4.14
C ALA A 139 -0.46 -16.14 -4.48
N VAL A 140 0.57 -17.00 -4.46
CA VAL A 140 1.95 -16.58 -4.79
C VAL A 140 2.08 -16.20 -6.27
N LEU A 141 1.49 -16.97 -7.18
CA LEU A 141 1.54 -16.65 -8.61
C LEU A 141 0.74 -15.39 -8.94
N THR A 142 -0.47 -15.24 -8.40
CA THR A 142 -1.31 -14.06 -8.68
C THR A 142 -0.73 -12.79 -8.05
N MET A 143 -0.40 -12.79 -6.76
CA MET A 143 0.22 -11.63 -6.11
C MET A 143 1.62 -11.36 -6.67
N GLY A 144 2.41 -12.39 -6.92
CA GLY A 144 3.74 -12.25 -7.50
C GLY A 144 3.71 -11.64 -8.89
N LEU A 145 2.80 -12.09 -9.76
CA LEU A 145 2.65 -11.59 -11.12
C LEU A 145 2.07 -10.18 -11.14
N VAL A 146 1.05 -9.89 -10.33
CA VAL A 146 0.47 -8.55 -10.22
C VAL A 146 1.50 -7.56 -9.65
N CYS A 147 2.19 -7.92 -8.56
CA CYS A 147 3.23 -7.06 -7.99
C CYS A 147 4.42 -6.88 -8.94
N THR A 148 4.88 -7.92 -9.65
CA THR A 148 5.99 -7.76 -10.59
C THR A 148 5.59 -6.90 -11.79
N LEU A 149 4.40 -7.09 -12.37
CA LEU A 149 3.91 -6.24 -13.47
C LEU A 149 3.75 -4.78 -13.00
N TYR A 150 3.14 -4.58 -11.84
CA TYR A 150 2.91 -3.23 -11.30
C TYR A 150 4.22 -2.53 -10.92
N THR A 151 5.16 -3.27 -10.31
CA THR A 151 6.48 -2.74 -9.91
C THR A 151 7.34 -2.45 -11.14
N THR A 152 7.37 -3.33 -12.14
CA THR A 152 8.17 -3.17 -13.37
C THR A 152 7.70 -2.00 -14.23
N LEU A 153 6.41 -1.65 -14.19
CA LEU A 153 5.86 -0.54 -14.96
C LEU A 153 6.02 0.81 -14.25
N GLY A 154 5.93 0.88 -12.91
CA GLY A 154 5.79 2.18 -12.22
C GLY A 154 6.92 2.62 -11.30
N GLY A 155 7.61 1.69 -10.62
CA GLY A 155 8.45 2.01 -9.46
C GLY A 155 7.65 2.69 -8.32
N LEU A 156 8.28 2.91 -7.15
CA LEU A 156 7.57 3.47 -5.97
C LEU A 156 6.97 4.86 -6.23
N LYS A 157 7.59 5.66 -7.11
CA LYS A 157 7.09 7.00 -7.46
C LYS A 157 5.76 6.95 -8.19
N ALA A 158 5.59 6.08 -9.18
CA ALA A 158 4.32 6.01 -9.90
C ALA A 158 3.20 5.50 -8.98
N VAL A 159 3.49 4.52 -8.12
CA VAL A 159 2.51 3.99 -7.16
C VAL A 159 1.95 5.10 -6.26
N ILE A 160 2.81 5.96 -5.72
CA ILE A 160 2.41 7.06 -4.84
C ILE A 160 1.60 8.14 -5.58
N TRP A 161 1.78 8.27 -6.90
CA TRP A 161 0.98 9.18 -7.72
C TRP A 161 -0.34 8.58 -8.21
N THR A 162 -0.46 7.25 -8.21
CA THR A 162 -1.67 6.53 -8.61
C THR A 162 -2.57 6.12 -7.43
N ASP A 163 -2.01 6.03 -6.22
CA ASP A 163 -2.76 5.93 -4.95
C ASP A 163 -3.58 7.21 -4.69
#